data_AF-A0A318UJE2-F1
#
_entry.id   AF-A0A318UJE2-F1
#
_cell.length_a   1.000
_cell.length_b   1.000
_cell.length_c   1.000
_cell.angle_alpha   90.00
_cell.angle_beta   90.00
_cell.angle_gamma   90.00
#
_symmetry.space_group_name_H-M   'P 1'
#
loop_
_entity.id
_entity.type
_entity.pdbx_description
1 polymer ?
#
loop_
_entity_poly.entity_id
_entity_poly.type
_entity_poly.pdbx_seq_one_letter_code
_entity_poly.pdbx_strand_id
1 'polypeptide(L)'
;MKRALRYFYFRLYNYYASGSGDPFVSFCVSACALIIFNFFTLIELIEVFFNFKLFYIPIQKKWSLGCFWLLLFLVPFYFFLDFLIRKKGLHDSIMEEFKAENRKEKWVSSILVILYFVLSTGFLFLALWLRQMVRGH
;
A
#
# COMPACT_ATOMS: atom_id res chain seq x y z
N MET A 1 -6.09 9.88 7.69
CA MET A 1 -5.14 8.77 7.45
C MET A 1 -5.42 7.53 8.32
N LYS A 2 -5.53 7.65 9.66
CA LYS A 2 -5.84 6.51 10.56
C LYS A 2 -7.11 5.72 10.19
N ARG A 3 -8.19 6.41 9.79
CA ARG A 3 -9.50 5.78 9.46
C ARG A 3 -9.45 4.78 8.29
N ALA A 4 -8.77 5.12 7.19
CA ALA A 4 -8.67 4.23 6.02
C ALA A 4 -7.81 3.00 6.30
N LEU A 5 -6.70 3.19 7.01
CA LEU A 5 -5.81 2.09 7.42
C LEU A 5 -6.52 1.11 8.38
N ARG A 6 -7.29 1.66 9.33
CA ARG A 6 -8.14 0.90 10.27
C ARG A 6 -9.16 0.04 9.54
N TYR A 7 -9.84 0.61 8.54
CA TYR A 7 -10.88 -0.09 7.79
C TYR A 7 -10.30 -1.19 6.89
N PHE A 8 -9.13 -0.92 6.28
CA PHE A 8 -8.38 -1.91 5.52
C PHE A 8 -7.93 -3.08 6.40
N TYR A 9 -7.38 -2.77 7.59
CA TYR A 9 -7.01 -3.75 8.60
C TYR A 9 -8.20 -4.62 9.03
N PHE A 10 -9.34 -4.00 9.35
CA PHE A 10 -10.52 -4.70 9.81
C PHE A 10 -11.14 -5.62 8.74
N ARG A 11 -11.18 -5.20 7.47
CA ARG A 11 -11.66 -6.06 6.37
C ARG A 11 -10.81 -7.31 6.22
N LEU A 12 -9.49 -7.16 6.25
CA LEU A 12 -8.58 -8.30 6.19
C LEU A 12 -8.72 -9.17 7.44
N TYR A 13 -8.85 -8.56 8.61
CA TYR A 13 -9.13 -9.29 9.86
C TYR A 13 -10.39 -10.15 9.77
N ASN A 14 -11.51 -9.59 9.34
CA ASN A 14 -12.75 -10.35 9.18
C ASN A 14 -12.69 -11.42 8.09
N TYR A 15 -11.97 -11.15 6.99
CA TYR A 15 -11.79 -12.11 5.90
C TYR A 15 -11.01 -13.34 6.36
N TYR A 16 -9.99 -13.16 7.20
CA TYR A 16 -9.20 -14.26 7.76
C TYR A 16 -9.78 -14.85 9.06
N ALA A 17 -10.64 -14.11 9.77
CA ALA A 17 -11.40 -14.64 10.90
C ALA A 17 -12.34 -15.80 10.50
N SER A 18 -12.73 -15.90 9.22
CA SER A 18 -13.50 -17.04 8.68
C SER A 18 -12.66 -18.25 8.26
N GLY A 19 -11.32 -18.20 8.28
CA GLY A 19 -10.49 -19.38 7.98
C GLY A 19 -9.03 -19.13 7.54
N SER A 20 -8.15 -19.99 8.09
CA SER A 20 -6.78 -20.39 7.67
C SER A 20 -5.79 -19.32 7.17
N GLY A 21 -5.62 -18.21 7.89
CA GLY A 21 -4.46 -17.34 7.69
C GLY A 21 -4.29 -16.32 8.81
N ASP A 22 -3.06 -15.81 8.96
CA ASP A 22 -2.77 -14.74 9.92
C ASP A 22 -3.22 -13.39 9.31
N PRO A 23 -4.29 -12.75 9.83
CA PRO A 23 -4.79 -11.48 9.31
C PRO A 23 -3.76 -10.36 9.36
N PHE A 24 -2.84 -10.43 10.32
CA PHE A 24 -1.79 -9.42 10.51
C PHE A 24 -0.76 -9.49 9.41
N VAL A 25 -0.31 -10.70 9.05
CA VAL A 25 0.66 -10.89 7.97
C VAL A 25 0.07 -10.39 6.65
N SER A 26 -1.17 -10.76 6.34
CA SER A 26 -1.82 -10.32 5.11
C SER A 26 -2.08 -8.81 5.07
N PHE A 27 -2.40 -8.19 6.20
CA PHE A 27 -2.47 -6.73 6.30
C PHE A 27 -1.13 -6.07 6.04
N CYS A 28 -0.07 -6.50 6.73
CA CYS A 28 1.25 -5.92 6.58
C CYS A 28 1.75 -6.06 5.14
N VAL A 29 1.62 -7.24 4.54
CA VAL A 29 2.01 -7.48 3.14
C VAL A 29 1.23 -6.59 2.17
N SER A 30 -0.09 -6.50 2.33
CA SER A 30 -0.93 -5.70 1.42
C SER A 30 -0.70 -4.20 1.58
N ALA A 31 -0.48 -3.72 2.82
CA ALA A 31 -0.13 -2.33 3.09
C ALA A 31 1.25 -1.98 2.51
N CYS A 32 2.25 -2.86 2.67
CA CYS A 32 3.56 -2.71 2.04
C CYS A 32 3.46 -2.63 0.52
N ALA A 33 2.68 -3.53 -0.10
CA ALA A 33 2.49 -3.56 -1.55
C ALA A 33 1.88 -2.24 -2.06
N LEU A 34 0.84 -1.73 -1.40
CA LEU A 34 0.22 -0.45 -1.76
C LEU A 34 1.19 0.73 -1.63
N ILE A 35 2.00 0.78 -0.57
CA ILE A 35 2.96 1.87 -0.35
C ILE A 35 4.05 1.84 -1.42
N ILE A 36 4.62 0.67 -1.68
CA ILE A 36 5.64 0.47 -2.72
C ILE A 36 5.08 0.90 -4.07
N PHE A 37 3.86 0.46 -4.38
CA PHE A 37 3.17 0.82 -5.63
C PHE A 37 3.01 2.34 -5.79
N ASN A 38 2.49 3.03 -4.77
CA ASN A 38 2.33 4.49 -4.82
C ASN A 38 3.68 5.22 -4.86
N PHE A 39 4.71 4.69 -4.20
CA PHE A 39 6.06 5.26 -4.22
C PHE A 39 6.68 5.20 -5.62
N PHE A 40 6.53 4.09 -6.34
CA PHE A 40 6.96 4.00 -7.74
C PHE A 40 6.20 4.95 -8.65
N THR A 41 4.87 5.02 -8.50
CA THR A 41 4.05 5.97 -9.27
C THR A 41 4.53 7.41 -9.05
N LEU A 42 4.84 7.77 -7.79
CA LEU A 42 5.37 9.09 -7.47
C LEU A 42 6.74 9.34 -8.12
N ILE A 43 7.66 8.38 -8.06
CA ILE A 43 8.96 8.48 -8.74
C ILE A 43 8.75 8.67 -10.24
N GLU A 44 7.93 7.86 -10.89
CA GLU A 44 7.67 7.99 -12.33
C GLU A 44 7.11 9.37 -12.69
N LEU A 45 6.17 9.89 -11.91
CA LEU A 45 5.65 11.24 -12.12
C LEU A 45 6.76 12.30 -11.98
N ILE A 46 7.61 12.21 -10.96
CA ILE A 46 8.75 13.13 -10.80
C ILE A 46 9.70 13.04 -12.00
N GLU A 47 10.03 11.83 -12.47
CA GLU A 47 10.89 11.65 -13.64
C GLU A 47 10.29 12.28 -14.90
N VAL A 48 8.98 12.15 -15.09
CA VAL A 48 8.24 12.77 -16.20
C VAL A 48 8.26 14.30 -16.10
N PHE A 49 7.94 14.87 -14.94
CA PHE A 49 7.79 16.32 -14.77
C PHE A 49 9.12 17.09 -14.85
N PHE A 50 10.19 16.51 -14.33
CA PHE A 50 11.50 17.18 -14.26
C PHE A 50 12.47 16.68 -15.34
N ASN A 51 12.03 15.79 -16.23
CA ASN A 51 12.80 15.22 -17.34
C ASN A 51 14.20 14.71 -16.93
N PHE A 52 14.28 14.06 -15.77
CA PHE A 52 15.50 13.39 -15.31
C PHE A 52 15.19 11.99 -14.80
N LYS A 53 16.17 11.09 -14.90
CA LYS A 53 16.06 9.72 -14.42
C LYS A 53 16.58 9.66 -13.00
N LEU A 54 15.68 9.51 -12.04
CA LEU A 54 15.95 9.55 -10.61
C LEU A 54 16.40 8.16 -10.13
N PHE A 55 15.82 7.10 -10.70
CA PHE A 55 16.18 5.72 -10.38
C PHE A 55 16.27 4.86 -11.65
N TYR A 56 17.49 4.64 -12.13
CA TYR A 56 17.79 3.55 -13.05
C TYR A 56 18.21 2.33 -12.22
N ILE A 57 17.26 1.63 -11.60
CA ILE A 57 17.51 0.26 -11.12
C ILE A 57 17.03 -0.66 -12.24
N PRO A 58 17.92 -1.08 -13.17
CA PRO A 58 17.53 -1.96 -14.24
C PRO A 58 17.13 -3.30 -13.63
N ILE A 59 15.83 -3.56 -13.54
CA ILE A 59 15.29 -4.92 -13.47
C ILE A 59 15.41 -5.53 -14.87
N GLN A 60 16.61 -5.51 -15.45
CA GLN A 60 16.87 -5.94 -16.82
C GLN A 60 16.99 -7.46 -16.92
N LYS A 61 17.19 -8.17 -15.80
CA LYS A 61 17.26 -9.64 -15.76
C LYS A 61 16.40 -10.19 -14.62
N LYS A 62 15.57 -11.21 -14.93
CA LYS A 62 14.97 -12.09 -13.92
C LYS A 62 16.11 -12.54 -12.98
N TRP A 63 15.92 -12.42 -11.67
CA TRP A 63 16.90 -12.77 -10.61
C TRP A 63 18.11 -11.83 -10.42
N SER A 64 18.14 -10.64 -11.01
CA SER A 64 19.19 -9.67 -10.64
C SER A 64 19.03 -9.19 -9.19
N LEU A 65 20.13 -8.78 -8.53
CA LEU A 65 20.12 -8.11 -7.21
C LEU A 65 19.13 -6.92 -7.15
N GLY A 66 18.81 -6.34 -8.32
CA GLY A 66 17.76 -5.33 -8.51
C GLY A 66 16.32 -5.84 -8.33
N CYS A 67 16.07 -7.10 -7.99
CA CYS A 67 14.77 -7.57 -7.48
C CYS A 67 14.73 -7.57 -5.94
N PHE A 68 15.89 -7.68 -5.28
CA PHE A 68 15.99 -7.83 -3.82
C PHE A 68 15.96 -6.49 -3.08
N TRP A 69 16.19 -5.36 -3.75
CA TRP A 69 16.08 -4.05 -3.10
C TRP A 69 14.66 -3.78 -2.58
N LEU A 70 13.63 -4.36 -3.20
CA LEU A 70 12.27 -4.31 -2.66
C LEU A 70 12.18 -4.98 -1.28
N LEU A 71 12.93 -6.05 -1.05
CA LEU A 71 13.02 -6.72 0.26
C LEU A 71 13.74 -5.86 1.29
N LEU A 72 14.72 -5.04 0.89
CA LEU A 72 15.36 -4.06 1.79
C LEU A 72 14.38 -3.03 2.34
N PHE A 73 13.30 -2.70 1.62
CA PHE A 73 12.24 -1.83 2.12
C PHE A 73 11.11 -2.63 2.79
N LEU A 74 10.72 -3.77 2.24
CA LEU A 74 9.63 -4.60 2.75
C LEU A 74 9.92 -5.14 4.15
N VAL A 75 11.13 -5.64 4.41
CA VAL A 75 11.46 -6.31 5.66
C VAL A 75 11.47 -5.34 6.85
N PRO A 76 12.18 -4.19 6.82
CA PRO A 76 12.12 -3.22 7.91
C PRO A 76 10.72 -2.64 8.11
N PHE A 77 9.98 -2.42 7.02
CA PHE A 77 8.63 -1.89 7.10
C PHE A 77 7.64 -2.89 7.70
N TYR A 78 7.79 -4.19 7.38
CA TYR A 78 7.05 -5.25 8.03
C TYR A 78 7.31 -5.28 9.54
N PHE A 79 8.57 -5.26 9.96
CA PHE A 79 8.92 -5.22 11.39
C PHE A 79 8.40 -3.96 12.09
N PHE A 80 8.43 -2.82 11.41
CA PHE A 80 7.87 -1.57 11.92
C PHE A 80 6.36 -1.68 12.13
N LEU A 81 5.61 -2.21 11.16
CA LEU A 81 4.17 -2.43 11.28
C LEU A 81 3.83 -3.46 12.35
N ASP A 82 4.57 -4.56 12.41
CA ASP A 82 4.40 -5.58 13.45
C ASP A 82 4.63 -5.00 14.84
N PHE A 83 5.69 -4.20 15.02
CA PHE A 83 5.95 -3.48 16.26
C PHE A 83 4.81 -2.54 16.63
N LEU A 84 4.31 -1.74 15.69
CA LEU A 84 3.19 -0.83 15.96
C LEU A 84 1.93 -1.61 16.37
N ILE A 85 1.61 -2.70 15.67
CA ILE A 85 0.36 -3.40 15.88
C ILE A 85 0.40 -4.27 17.13
N ARG A 86 1.45 -5.08 17.32
CA ARG A 86 1.58 -6.02 18.43
C ARG A 86 2.16 -5.40 19.69
N LYS A 87 3.18 -4.54 19.59
CA LYS A 87 3.86 -3.98 20.79
C LYS A 87 3.28 -2.68 21.30
N LYS A 88 2.68 -1.85 20.43
CA LYS A 88 2.03 -0.60 20.86
C LYS A 88 0.51 -0.73 21.07
N GLY A 89 -0.06 -1.92 20.94
CA GLY A 89 -1.51 -2.14 21.15
C GLY A 89 -2.38 -1.43 20.10
N LEU A 90 -1.83 -1.10 18.92
CA LEU A 90 -2.59 -0.44 17.86
C LEU A 90 -3.74 -1.34 17.38
N HIS A 91 -3.59 -2.67 17.48
CA HIS A 91 -4.66 -3.63 17.21
C HIS A 91 -5.90 -3.37 18.07
N ASP A 92 -5.71 -3.30 19.39
CA ASP A 92 -6.81 -3.15 20.35
C ASP A 92 -7.50 -1.80 20.15
N SER A 93 -6.71 -0.73 19.99
CA SER A 93 -7.22 0.61 19.66
C SER A 93 -8.02 0.63 18.35
N ILE A 94 -7.55 -0.06 17.30
CA ILE A 94 -8.25 -0.17 16.02
C ILE A 94 -9.57 -0.94 16.19
N MET A 95 -9.60 -2.01 16.98
CA MET A 95 -10.82 -2.80 17.20
C MET A 95 -11.85 -2.07 18.06
N GLU A 96 -11.43 -1.41 19.13
CA GLU A 96 -12.31 -0.63 20.00
C GLU A 96 -12.98 0.51 19.23
N GLU A 97 -12.19 1.29 18.47
CA GLU A 97 -12.72 2.36 17.63
C GLU A 97 -13.69 1.83 16.57
N PHE A 98 -13.42 0.66 15.98
CA PHE A 98 -14.29 0.07 14.96
C PHE A 98 -15.60 -0.46 15.56
N LYS A 99 -15.56 -1.03 16.77
CA LYS A 99 -16.75 -1.48 17.51
C LYS A 99 -17.66 -0.30 17.85
N ALA A 100 -17.07 0.84 18.24
CA ALA A 100 -17.80 2.07 18.54
C ALA A 100 -18.35 2.81 17.30
N GLU A 101 -17.93 2.42 16.10
CA GLU A 101 -18.25 3.16 14.87
C GLU A 101 -19.65 2.82 14.31
N ASN A 102 -20.40 3.87 13.92
CA ASN A 102 -21.76 3.75 13.40
C ASN A 102 -21.79 3.15 11.98
N ARG A 103 -22.92 2.53 11.60
CA ARG A 103 -23.09 1.89 10.28
C ARG A 103 -22.84 2.83 9.11
N LYS A 104 -23.20 4.11 9.23
CA LYS A 104 -22.94 5.16 8.22
C LYS A 104 -21.44 5.43 8.06
N GLU A 105 -20.72 5.57 9.16
CA GLU A 105 -19.27 5.82 9.16
C GLU A 105 -18.49 4.64 8.59
N LYS A 106 -18.95 3.41 8.87
CA LYS A 106 -18.41 2.18 8.26
C LYS A 106 -18.56 2.20 6.73
N TRP A 107 -19.72 2.62 6.23
CA TRP A 107 -19.98 2.74 4.79
C TRP A 107 -19.10 3.80 4.13
N VAL A 108 -18.99 4.98 4.73
CA VAL A 108 -18.12 6.06 4.21
C VAL A 108 -16.67 5.60 4.17
N SER A 109 -16.16 4.98 5.24
CA SER A 109 -14.79 4.47 5.29
C SER A 109 -14.53 3.37 4.25
N SER A 110 -15.50 2.47 4.01
CA SER A 110 -15.46 1.50 2.91
C SER A 110 -15.28 2.19 1.55
N ILE A 111 -16.12 3.19 1.26
CA ILE A 111 -16.09 3.92 -0.01
C ILE A 111 -14.75 4.64 -0.18
N LEU A 112 -14.23 5.27 0.88
CA LEU A 112 -12.93 5.94 0.85
C LEU A 112 -11.78 4.98 0.53
N VAL A 113 -11.78 3.76 1.09
CA VAL A 113 -10.75 2.76 0.78
C VAL A 113 -10.84 2.31 -0.67
N ILE A 114 -12.05 2.06 -1.18
CA ILE A 114 -12.27 1.67 -2.58
C ILE A 114 -11.82 2.80 -3.51
N LEU A 115 -12.25 4.03 -3.22
CA LEU A 115 -11.90 5.22 -4.00
C LEU A 115 -10.38 5.42 -4.02
N TYR A 116 -9.72 5.28 -2.87
CA TYR A 116 -8.27 5.35 -2.79
C TYR A 116 -7.61 4.31 -3.71
N PHE A 117 -8.07 3.06 -3.68
CA PHE A 117 -7.52 2.00 -4.53
C PHE A 117 -7.72 2.28 -6.03
N VAL A 118 -8.92 2.71 -6.42
CA VAL A 118 -9.26 3.06 -7.81
C VAL A 118 -8.42 4.24 -8.27
N LEU A 119 -8.31 5.30 -7.46
CA LEU A 119 -7.50 6.47 -7.79
C LEU A 119 -6.01 6.13 -7.89
N SER A 120 -5.44 5.42 -6.91
CA SER A 120 -4.02 4.99 -6.97
C SER A 120 -3.73 4.17 -8.22
N THR A 121 -4.63 3.26 -8.60
CA THR A 121 -4.50 2.47 -9.82
C THR A 121 -4.60 3.35 -11.06
N GLY A 122 -5.57 4.26 -11.11
CA GLY A 122 -5.73 5.22 -12.21
C GLY A 122 -4.53 6.14 -12.38
N PHE A 123 -3.94 6.62 -11.27
CA PHE A 123 -2.71 7.42 -11.30
C PHE A 123 -1.52 6.65 -11.86
N LEU A 124 -1.38 5.35 -11.57
CA LEU A 124 -0.34 4.54 -12.20
C LEU A 124 -0.55 4.49 -13.72
N PHE A 125 -1.76 4.17 -14.19
CA PHE A 125 -2.02 4.11 -15.63
C PHE A 125 -1.77 5.45 -16.32
N LEU A 126 -2.14 6.55 -15.66
CA LEU A 126 -1.84 7.90 -16.15
C LEU A 126 -0.33 8.17 -16.21
N ALA A 127 0.43 7.81 -15.18
CA ALA A 127 1.88 7.95 -15.16
C ALA A 127 2.56 7.13 -16.28
N LEU A 128 2.14 5.89 -16.48
CA LEU A 128 2.62 5.03 -17.55
C LEU A 128 2.28 5.59 -18.94
N TRP A 129 1.06 6.12 -19.11
CA TRP A 129 0.63 6.74 -20.36
C TRP A 129 1.43 8.01 -20.68
N LEU A 130 1.61 8.90 -19.69
CA LEU A 130 2.44 10.10 -19.83
C LEU A 130 3.88 9.73 -20.21
N ARG A 131 4.44 8.69 -19.57
CA ARG A 131 5.78 8.19 -19.89
C ARG A 131 5.91 7.70 -21.33
N GLN A 132 4.88 7.05 -21.88
CA GLN A 132 4.87 6.61 -23.28
C GLN A 132 4.80 7.81 -24.23
N MET A 133 3.97 8.81 -23.94
CA MET A 133 3.90 10.04 -24.75
C MET A 133 5.24 10.79 -24.77
N VAL A 134 5.89 10.95 -23.60
CA VAL A 134 7.16 11.69 -23.49
C VAL A 134 8.33 10.96 -24.17
N ARG A 135 8.32 9.63 -24.25
CA ARG A 135 9.38 8.83 -24.91
C ARG A 135 9.12 8.50 -26.38
N GLY A 136 7.89 8.74 -26.86
CA GLY A 136 7.48 8.54 -28.26
C GLY A 136 7.73 9.76 -29.17
N HIS A 137 8.22 10.86 -28.59
CA HIS A 137 8.82 12.00 -29.27
C HIS A 137 10.33 11.99 -29.04
#